data_AF-A0A521B6D1-F1
#
_entry.id   AF-A0A521B6D1-F1
#
_cell.length_a   1.000
_cell.length_b   1.000
_cell.length_c   1.000
_cell.angle_alpha   90.00
_cell.angle_beta   90.00
_cell.angle_gamma   90.00
#
_symmetry.space_group_name_H-M   'P 1'
#
loop_
_entity.id
_entity.type
_entity.pdbx_description
1 polymer ?
#
loop_
_entity_poly.entity_id
_entity_poly.type
_entity_poly.pdbx_seq_one_letter_code
_entity_poly.pdbx_strand_id
1 'polypeptide(L)'
;MIFIIELLFFLISNAVCAEYPNSVLFYYSNRPITNEQLNRFDWIVLDSNANCVLKEIREQFWMKRKPKLIGYLSIGEVEKSEKSFFKNCILGKNKEWNSYIIDLRKDTCFNKLLKKASIIRNKAFDGFFLDTIDSYQAVLPRDEWKGYERAEVKFIKTLRKKYPDSLILVNRAFNIFDNVKSYIDGFVVEELFYNIDSEGNIEENSKDEVNYLINKLSYIKRNGIPVIVIDYIPSYRIDLIWKDLINIRKLGFIPYISNRNLCVIGYSCGIEIPRKVILIYDSTFTFSKIRQVSAANRLLQLPVEYLGFKPEIYDINREKLPPPYKSEGYLGVIVTQVSKKNLLKLDSWLIKAKKNGLKIFFFNNLPLKKNYLKSLD
;
A
#
# COMPACT_ATOMS: atom_id res chain seq x y z
N MET A 1 21.89 -6.83 -60.91
CA MET A 1 20.62 -6.14 -60.57
C MET A 1 19.81 -7.12 -59.73
N ILE A 2 19.31 -6.68 -58.57
CA ILE A 2 18.43 -7.43 -57.63
C ILE A 2 19.15 -8.49 -56.79
N PHE A 3 20.04 -8.13 -55.85
CA PHE A 3 20.35 -8.99 -54.68
C PHE A 3 21.03 -8.25 -53.50
N ILE A 4 20.89 -6.92 -53.39
CA ILE A 4 21.47 -6.12 -52.27
C ILE A 4 20.47 -5.07 -51.73
N ILE A 5 19.15 -5.32 -51.80
CA ILE A 5 18.13 -4.36 -51.29
C ILE A 5 17.16 -4.97 -50.27
N GLU A 6 17.32 -6.25 -49.88
CA GLU A 6 16.43 -6.86 -48.87
C GLU A 6 17.02 -6.89 -47.44
N LEU A 7 18.23 -6.36 -47.24
CA LEU A 7 18.87 -6.28 -45.92
C LEU A 7 18.69 -4.90 -45.24
N LEU A 8 17.55 -4.23 -45.46
CA LEU A 8 17.32 -2.88 -44.91
C LEU A 8 15.89 -2.58 -44.41
N PHE A 9 15.07 -3.60 -44.14
CA PHE A 9 13.73 -3.40 -43.56
C PHE A 9 13.36 -4.40 -42.45
N PHE A 10 14.36 -4.87 -41.69
CA PHE A 10 14.15 -5.60 -40.43
C PHE A 10 14.85 -4.91 -39.26
N LEU A 11 14.85 -3.57 -39.24
CA LEU A 11 14.83 -2.85 -37.97
C LEU A 11 13.42 -3.03 -37.40
N ILE A 12 13.17 -4.21 -36.82
CA ILE A 12 12.10 -4.38 -35.85
C ILE A 12 12.38 -3.32 -34.81
N SER A 13 11.58 -2.26 -34.85
CA SER A 13 11.35 -1.40 -33.72
C SER A 13 10.95 -2.31 -32.56
N ASN A 14 11.92 -2.72 -31.76
CA ASN A 14 11.71 -2.99 -30.35
C ASN A 14 11.31 -1.64 -29.74
N ALA A 15 10.10 -1.17 -30.08
CA ALA A 15 9.33 -0.39 -29.16
C ALA A 15 9.17 -1.35 -27.97
N VAL A 16 10.10 -1.23 -27.01
CA VAL A 16 9.87 -1.67 -25.66
C VAL A 16 8.66 -0.87 -25.24
N CYS A 17 7.48 -1.40 -25.52
CA CYS A 17 6.25 -0.91 -24.96
C CYS A 17 6.50 -1.07 -23.46
N ALA A 18 6.70 0.05 -22.76
CA ALA A 18 6.97 0.01 -21.33
C ALA A 18 5.85 -0.81 -20.69
N GLU A 19 6.18 -1.99 -20.19
CA GLU A 19 5.21 -2.88 -19.61
C GLU A 19 4.76 -2.21 -18.31
N TYR A 20 3.60 -1.56 -18.34
CA TYR A 20 3.04 -0.89 -17.17
C TYR A 20 2.86 -1.90 -16.03
N PRO A 21 2.98 -1.46 -14.77
CA PRO A 21 2.70 -2.34 -13.65
C PRO A 21 1.25 -2.80 -13.76
N ASN A 22 1.02 -4.10 -13.70
CA ASN A 22 -0.34 -4.62 -13.59
C ASN A 22 -0.86 -4.39 -12.18
N SER A 23 0.01 -4.47 -11.17
CA SER A 23 -0.34 -4.52 -9.76
C SER A 23 0.58 -3.66 -8.91
N VAL A 24 0.00 -2.98 -7.91
CA VAL A 24 0.76 -2.10 -7.00
C VAL A 24 0.38 -2.33 -5.54
N LEU A 25 1.31 -2.03 -4.64
CA LEU A 25 1.11 -2.06 -3.19
C LEU A 25 1.59 -0.74 -2.59
N PHE A 26 0.76 -0.08 -1.78
CA PHE A 26 1.19 1.01 -0.90
C PHE A 26 1.10 0.54 0.55
N TYR A 27 2.24 0.58 1.23
CA TYR A 27 2.35 -0.01 2.56
C TYR A 27 3.28 0.78 3.48
N TYR A 28 2.67 1.50 4.42
CA TYR A 28 3.33 2.38 5.40
C TYR A 28 3.33 1.79 6.80
N SER A 29 3.29 0.46 6.90
CA SER A 29 3.48 -0.26 8.17
C SER A 29 4.89 -0.80 8.29
N ASN A 30 5.40 -0.84 9.52
CA ASN A 30 6.68 -1.46 9.84
C ASN A 30 6.60 -2.99 10.05
N ARG A 31 5.45 -3.61 9.78
CA ARG A 31 5.34 -5.08 9.89
C ARG A 31 5.99 -5.74 8.67
N PRO A 32 6.73 -6.84 8.85
CA PRO A 32 7.24 -7.68 7.77
C PRO A 32 6.17 -8.02 6.72
N ILE A 33 6.60 -8.09 5.46
CA ILE A 33 5.77 -8.55 4.34
C ILE A 33 6.30 -9.93 3.93
N THR A 34 5.41 -10.93 3.88
CA THR A 34 5.82 -12.28 3.51
C THR A 34 6.20 -12.37 2.03
N ASN A 35 7.02 -13.35 1.64
CA ASN A 35 7.44 -13.56 0.24
C ASN A 35 6.24 -13.80 -0.68
N GLU A 36 5.21 -14.49 -0.17
CA GLU A 36 3.95 -14.71 -0.86
C GLU A 36 3.27 -13.37 -1.20
N GLN A 37 3.27 -12.43 -0.26
CA GLN A 37 2.71 -11.10 -0.45
C GLN A 37 3.57 -10.21 -1.36
N LEU A 38 4.90 -10.31 -1.28
CA LEU A 38 5.82 -9.53 -2.11
C LEU A 38 5.74 -9.89 -3.60
N ASN A 39 5.60 -11.18 -3.92
CA ASN A 39 5.55 -11.66 -5.30
C ASN A 39 4.23 -11.33 -6.04
N ARG A 40 3.26 -10.73 -5.34
CA ARG A 40 1.94 -10.39 -5.92
C ARG A 40 1.92 -9.05 -6.65
N PHE A 41 2.90 -8.18 -6.38
CA PHE A 41 2.87 -6.80 -6.82
C PHE A 41 4.05 -6.51 -7.74
N ASP A 42 3.84 -5.73 -8.79
CA ASP A 42 4.91 -5.30 -9.67
C ASP A 42 5.68 -4.15 -9.03
N TRP A 43 4.95 -3.18 -8.48
CA TRP A 43 5.50 -2.01 -7.79
C TRP A 43 5.05 -1.99 -6.32
N ILE A 44 5.98 -1.75 -5.41
CA ILE A 44 5.71 -1.66 -3.98
C ILE A 44 6.23 -0.34 -3.45
N VAL A 45 5.31 0.53 -3.05
CA VAL A 45 5.59 1.81 -2.40
C VAL A 45 5.63 1.61 -0.89
N LEU A 46 6.76 1.95 -0.28
CA LEU A 46 7.00 1.80 1.16
C LEU A 46 7.34 3.13 1.81
N ASP A 47 7.08 3.23 3.10
CA ASP A 47 7.72 4.26 3.92
C ASP A 47 9.24 4.13 3.78
N SER A 48 9.92 5.24 3.48
CA SER A 48 11.36 5.27 3.30
C SER A 48 12.16 4.85 4.54
N ASN A 49 11.54 4.78 5.72
CA ASN A 49 12.10 4.31 6.99
C ASN A 49 11.81 2.84 7.30
N ALA A 50 11.07 2.11 6.46
CA ALA A 50 10.70 0.70 6.65
C ALA A 50 11.88 -0.28 6.44
N ASN A 51 12.94 -0.15 7.25
CA ASN A 51 14.21 -0.88 7.08
C ASN A 51 14.06 -2.42 7.19
N CYS A 52 13.09 -2.93 7.96
CA CYS A 52 12.87 -4.37 8.12
C CYS A 52 12.43 -5.05 6.82
N VAL A 53 11.49 -4.42 6.11
CA VAL A 53 10.93 -4.93 4.85
C VAL A 53 12.01 -4.96 3.75
N LEU A 54 12.85 -3.92 3.70
CA LEU A 54 13.95 -3.85 2.73
C LEU A 54 14.98 -4.96 2.91
N LYS A 55 15.32 -5.32 4.15
CA LYS A 55 16.27 -6.39 4.44
C LYS A 55 15.75 -7.74 3.94
N GLU A 56 14.51 -8.08 4.29
CA GLU A 56 13.87 -9.34 3.91
C GLU A 56 13.76 -9.51 2.38
N ILE A 57 13.40 -8.46 1.65
CA ILE A 57 13.26 -8.53 0.19
C ILE A 57 14.63 -8.71 -0.49
N ARG A 58 15.67 -8.05 0.03
CA ARG A 58 17.01 -8.09 -0.58
C ARG A 58 17.69 -9.45 -0.42
N GLU A 59 17.48 -10.11 0.72
CA GLU A 59 18.06 -11.43 1.00
C GLU A 59 17.45 -12.55 0.13
N GLN A 60 16.36 -12.27 -0.59
CA GLN A 60 15.69 -13.22 -1.48
C GLN A 60 16.27 -13.19 -2.91
N PHE A 61 17.53 -13.58 -3.05
CA PHE A 61 18.25 -13.64 -4.34
C PHE A 61 17.66 -14.64 -5.35
N TRP A 62 16.86 -15.60 -4.88
CA TRP A 62 16.28 -16.70 -5.67
C TRP A 62 14.93 -16.36 -6.32
N MET A 63 14.35 -15.18 -6.07
CA MET A 63 13.10 -14.78 -6.72
C MET A 63 13.33 -14.50 -8.21
N LYS A 64 12.61 -15.22 -9.08
CA LYS A 64 12.70 -15.06 -10.55
C LYS A 64 12.25 -13.67 -11.03
N ARG A 65 11.27 -13.06 -10.35
CA ARG A 65 10.78 -11.71 -10.62
C ARG A 65 10.77 -10.96 -9.30
N LYS A 66 11.54 -9.88 -9.19
CA LYS A 66 11.55 -9.02 -8.00
C LYS A 66 10.64 -7.82 -8.23
N PRO A 67 9.78 -7.46 -7.25
CA PRO A 67 9.02 -6.21 -7.32
C PRO A 67 9.97 -5.02 -7.34
N LYS A 68 9.56 -3.93 -8.01
CA LYS A 68 10.23 -2.63 -7.92
C LYS A 68 9.86 -1.96 -6.61
N LEU A 69 10.87 -1.63 -5.80
CA LEU A 69 10.66 -0.99 -4.51
C LEU A 69 10.75 0.52 -4.67
N ILE A 70 9.71 1.24 -4.25
CA ILE A 70 9.60 2.68 -4.42
C ILE A 70 9.53 3.32 -3.03
N GLY A 71 10.39 4.30 -2.78
CA GLY A 71 10.44 4.98 -1.48
C GLY A 71 9.51 6.19 -1.46
N TYR A 72 8.65 6.27 -0.45
CA TYR A 72 7.84 7.46 -0.17
C TYR A 72 8.71 8.69 0.11
N LEU A 73 8.41 9.80 -0.54
CA LEU A 73 9.01 11.11 -0.33
C LEU A 73 7.94 12.20 -0.42
N SER A 74 7.51 12.73 0.72
CA SER A 74 6.75 13.97 0.78
C SER A 74 7.63 15.16 0.33
N ILE A 75 7.21 15.91 -0.69
CA ILE A 75 7.99 17.03 -1.24
C ILE A 75 7.46 18.41 -0.86
N GLY A 76 6.16 18.52 -0.57
CA GLY A 76 5.52 19.75 -0.09
C GLY A 76 5.41 19.83 1.43
N GLU A 77 5.51 18.70 2.13
CA GLU A 77 5.36 18.62 3.58
C GLU A 77 6.49 17.85 4.27
N VAL A 78 6.64 18.11 5.57
CA VAL A 78 7.54 17.36 6.46
C VAL A 78 6.83 17.00 7.75
N GLU A 79 7.20 15.86 8.32
CA GLU A 79 6.59 15.39 9.57
C GLU A 79 6.95 16.29 10.75
N LYS A 80 6.15 16.19 11.82
CA LYS A 80 6.42 16.93 13.07
C LYS A 80 7.82 16.67 13.64
N SER A 81 8.32 15.44 13.50
CA SER A 81 9.66 15.02 13.92
C SER A 81 10.78 15.79 13.20
N GLU A 82 10.54 16.23 11.96
CA GLU A 82 11.51 16.90 11.10
C GLU A 82 11.43 18.44 11.17
N LYS A 83 10.46 18.99 11.91
CA LYS A 83 10.22 20.44 12.01
C LYS A 83 11.48 21.23 12.34
N SER A 84 12.31 20.75 13.28
CA SER A 84 13.55 21.43 13.67
C SER A 84 14.53 21.53 12.50
N PHE A 85 14.69 20.43 11.76
CA PHE A 85 15.57 20.37 10.59
C PHE A 85 15.09 21.30 9.46
N PHE A 86 13.78 21.52 9.33
CA PHE A 86 13.17 22.38 8.30
C PHE A 86 12.68 23.75 8.82
N LYS A 87 13.08 24.20 10.00
CA LYS A 87 12.51 25.40 10.67
C LYS A 87 12.38 26.65 9.77
N ASN A 88 13.40 26.95 8.97
CA ASN A 88 13.44 28.13 8.09
C ASN A 88 12.72 27.95 6.74
N CYS A 89 12.16 26.76 6.52
CA CYS A 89 11.44 26.37 5.32
C CYS A 89 9.92 26.43 5.51
N ILE A 90 9.40 26.52 6.73
CA ILE A 90 7.97 26.30 6.99
C ILE A 90 7.13 27.47 6.46
N LEU A 91 6.13 27.15 5.61
CA LEU A 91 5.08 28.06 5.13
C LEU A 91 3.84 28.00 6.03
N GLY A 92 3.50 26.82 6.55
CA GLY A 92 2.33 26.63 7.40
C GLY A 92 2.21 25.23 7.97
N LYS A 93 1.08 24.93 8.59
CA LYS A 93 0.80 23.63 9.22
C LYS A 93 -0.44 23.00 8.59
N ASN A 94 -0.33 21.75 8.17
CA ASN A 94 -1.47 20.92 7.84
C ASN A 94 -1.98 20.25 9.13
N LYS A 95 -3.21 20.57 9.54
CA LYS A 95 -3.77 20.12 10.83
C LYS A 95 -4.19 18.66 10.79
N GLU A 96 -4.69 18.21 9.65
CA GLU A 96 -5.22 16.85 9.46
C GLU A 96 -4.14 15.80 9.63
N TRP A 97 -2.99 16.01 8.99
CA TRP A 97 -1.85 15.08 9.02
C TRP A 97 -0.80 15.45 10.06
N ASN A 98 -1.01 16.54 10.81
CA ASN A 98 -0.09 17.06 11.81
C ASN A 98 1.35 17.25 11.27
N SER A 99 1.45 17.71 10.02
CA SER A 99 2.67 17.96 9.25
C SER A 99 2.87 19.46 9.01
N TYR A 100 4.03 19.83 8.45
CA TYR A 100 4.41 21.21 8.13
C TYR A 100 4.67 21.38 6.63
N ILE A 101 4.00 22.34 6.01
CA ILE A 101 4.19 22.66 4.58
C ILE A 101 5.48 23.48 4.44
N ILE A 102 6.36 23.10 3.52
CA ILE A 102 7.68 23.72 3.33
C ILE A 102 7.76 24.56 2.05
N ASP A 103 8.64 25.56 2.03
CA ASP A 103 8.90 26.42 0.88
C ASP A 103 9.99 25.82 0.01
N LEU A 104 9.59 25.05 -1.02
CA LEU A 104 10.53 24.43 -1.95
C LEU A 104 11.29 25.45 -2.82
N ARG A 105 10.84 26.71 -2.88
CA ARG A 105 11.49 27.77 -3.67
C ARG A 105 12.83 28.20 -3.07
N LYS A 106 13.06 27.95 -1.78
CA LYS A 106 14.31 28.28 -1.08
C LYS A 106 15.38 27.21 -1.34
N ASP A 107 16.55 27.61 -1.81
CA ASP A 107 17.65 26.69 -2.13
C ASP A 107 18.07 25.81 -0.94
N THR A 108 18.05 26.35 0.28
CA THR A 108 18.37 25.58 1.49
C THR A 108 17.37 24.44 1.74
N CYS A 109 16.09 24.67 1.44
CA CYS A 109 15.00 23.71 1.60
C CYS A 109 15.03 22.67 0.47
N PHE A 110 15.22 23.14 -0.76
CA PHE A 110 15.42 22.31 -1.94
C PHE A 110 16.58 21.31 -1.76
N ASN A 111 17.73 21.78 -1.28
CA ASN A 111 18.90 20.92 -1.04
C ASN A 111 18.70 19.93 0.12
N LYS A 112 17.97 20.32 1.17
CA LYS A 112 17.58 19.40 2.26
C LYS A 112 16.68 18.28 1.74
N LEU A 113 15.73 18.60 0.86
CA LEU A 113 14.85 17.61 0.25
C LEU A 113 15.62 16.67 -0.71
N LEU A 114 16.55 17.20 -1.51
CA LEU A 114 17.46 16.36 -2.32
C LEU A 114 18.31 15.42 -1.47
N LYS A 115 18.71 15.84 -0.26
CA LYS A 115 19.41 14.96 0.69
C LYS A 115 18.52 13.81 1.14
N LYS A 116 17.23 14.06 1.43
CA LYS A 116 16.25 12.99 1.74
C LYS A 116 16.12 12.01 0.57
N ALA A 117 16.00 12.51 -0.67
CA ALA A 117 15.97 11.65 -1.86
C ALA A 117 17.26 10.80 -2.00
N SER A 118 18.42 11.37 -1.70
CA SER A 118 19.68 10.62 -1.71
C SER A 118 19.72 9.50 -0.67
N ILE A 119 19.14 9.71 0.52
CA ILE A 119 19.04 8.67 1.55
C ILE A 119 18.18 7.50 1.05
N ILE A 120 17.04 7.79 0.40
CA ILE A 120 16.18 6.77 -0.21
C ILE A 120 16.97 5.95 -1.25
N ARG A 121 17.72 6.59 -2.14
CA ARG A 121 18.53 5.87 -3.13
C ARG A 121 19.67 5.06 -2.52
N ASN A 122 20.29 5.54 -1.45
CA ASN A 122 21.31 4.76 -0.73
C ASN A 122 20.70 3.54 -0.03
N LYS A 123 19.40 3.57 0.27
CA LYS A 123 18.60 2.41 0.67
C LYS A 123 18.11 1.58 -0.53
N ALA A 124 18.76 1.68 -1.70
CA ALA A 124 18.54 0.87 -2.91
C ALA A 124 17.07 0.65 -3.30
N PHE A 125 16.21 1.63 -3.02
CA PHE A 125 14.89 1.69 -3.64
C PHE A 125 15.08 1.91 -5.14
N ASP A 126 14.32 1.21 -5.98
CA ASP A 126 14.25 1.38 -7.43
C ASP A 126 13.64 2.72 -7.86
N GLY A 127 12.95 3.45 -6.97
CA GLY A 127 12.34 4.72 -7.33
C GLY A 127 11.82 5.56 -6.17
N PHE A 128 11.08 6.60 -6.52
CA PHE A 128 10.47 7.57 -5.62
C PHE A 128 8.98 7.69 -5.88
N PHE A 129 8.19 7.74 -4.81
CA PHE A 129 6.81 8.21 -4.84
C PHE A 129 6.76 9.59 -4.20
N LEU A 130 6.49 10.60 -5.02
CA LEU A 130 6.47 12.01 -4.64
C LEU A 130 5.06 12.42 -4.24
N ASP A 131 4.90 12.72 -2.97
CA ASP A 131 3.62 13.07 -2.36
C ASP A 131 3.58 14.55 -1.95
N THR A 132 2.38 15.03 -1.58
CA THR A 132 2.10 16.40 -1.09
C THR A 132 2.45 17.52 -2.07
N ILE A 133 2.41 17.23 -3.37
CA ILE A 133 2.69 18.18 -4.45
C ILE A 133 1.68 19.34 -4.45
N ASP A 134 0.43 19.11 -4.06
CA ASP A 134 -0.62 20.13 -4.03
C ASP A 134 -0.73 20.88 -2.69
N SER A 135 0.04 20.50 -1.65
CA SER A 135 -0.11 21.05 -0.30
C SER A 135 0.14 22.56 -0.17
N TYR A 136 0.93 23.16 -1.06
CA TYR A 136 1.17 24.61 -1.05
C TYR A 136 -0.13 25.42 -1.24
N GLN A 137 -1.13 24.85 -1.90
CA GLN A 137 -2.41 25.50 -2.18
C GLN A 137 -3.20 25.83 -0.91
N ALA A 138 -2.94 25.12 0.19
CA ALA A 138 -3.59 25.35 1.47
C ALA A 138 -3.06 26.57 2.24
N VAL A 139 -1.87 27.08 1.89
CA VAL A 139 -1.18 28.13 2.65
C VAL A 139 -0.72 29.32 1.82
N LEU A 140 -0.53 29.16 0.51
CA LEU A 140 -0.11 30.24 -0.38
C LEU A 140 -1.29 30.84 -1.14
N PRO A 141 -1.29 32.17 -1.37
CA PRO A 141 -2.24 32.81 -2.27
C PRO A 141 -2.00 32.38 -3.72
N ARG A 142 -3.05 32.43 -4.55
CA ARG A 142 -3.05 31.86 -5.92
C ARG A 142 -2.00 32.46 -6.86
N ASP A 143 -1.62 33.72 -6.67
CA ASP A 143 -0.59 34.40 -7.45
C ASP A 143 0.82 33.85 -7.18
N GLU A 144 1.06 33.28 -5.99
CA GLU A 144 2.34 32.63 -5.66
C GLU A 144 2.46 31.19 -6.19
N TRP A 145 1.35 30.56 -6.58
CA TRP A 145 1.30 29.14 -6.96
C TRP A 145 2.25 28.83 -8.11
N LYS A 146 2.28 29.67 -9.15
CA LYS A 146 3.17 29.46 -10.31
C LYS A 146 4.65 29.50 -9.94
N GLY A 147 5.02 30.27 -8.92
CA GLY A 147 6.38 30.29 -8.39
C GLY A 147 6.75 28.99 -7.70
N TYR A 148 5.82 28.43 -6.92
CA TYR A 148 6.00 27.16 -6.23
C TYR A 148 6.04 25.98 -7.21
N GLU A 149 5.09 25.91 -8.14
CA GLU A 149 5.01 24.90 -9.21
C GLU A 149 6.31 24.82 -10.02
N ARG A 150 6.95 25.96 -10.33
CA ARG A 150 8.27 25.98 -10.99
C ARG A 150 9.37 25.32 -10.16
N ALA A 151 9.34 25.45 -8.84
CA ALA A 151 10.29 24.80 -7.94
C ALA A 151 10.07 23.28 -7.90
N GLU A 152 8.82 22.81 -7.93
CA GLU A 152 8.48 21.39 -8.00
C GLU A 152 8.93 20.76 -9.33
N VAL A 153 8.66 21.43 -10.44
CA VAL A 153 9.15 21.02 -11.78
C VAL A 153 10.68 20.94 -11.78
N LYS A 154 11.37 21.94 -11.22
CA LYS A 154 12.84 21.93 -11.07
C LYS A 154 13.29 20.72 -10.24
N PHE A 155 12.60 20.42 -9.14
CA PHE A 155 12.92 19.29 -8.27
C PHE A 155 12.80 17.95 -8.99
N ILE A 156 11.68 17.70 -9.68
CA ILE A 156 11.44 16.45 -10.44
C ILE A 156 12.47 16.29 -11.56
N LYS A 157 12.75 17.34 -12.34
CA LYS A 157 13.80 17.31 -13.38
C LYS A 157 15.17 17.03 -12.79
N THR A 158 15.47 17.58 -11.62
CA THR A 158 16.73 17.33 -10.91
C THR A 158 16.84 15.87 -10.45
N LEU A 159 15.75 15.29 -9.92
CA LEU A 159 15.71 13.88 -9.57
C LEU A 159 15.93 12.98 -10.80
N ARG A 160 15.20 13.20 -11.88
CA ARG A 160 15.37 12.42 -13.13
C ARG A 160 16.79 12.51 -13.66
N LYS A 161 17.38 13.71 -13.69
CA LYS A 161 18.77 13.89 -14.15
C LYS A 161 19.77 13.16 -13.27
N LYS A 162 19.58 13.19 -11.94
CA LYS A 162 20.50 12.57 -10.98
C LYS A 162 20.34 11.05 -10.90
N TYR A 163 19.13 10.55 -11.14
CA TYR A 163 18.77 9.14 -11.04
C TYR A 163 17.96 8.72 -12.28
N PRO A 164 18.61 8.58 -13.46
CA PRO A 164 17.91 8.36 -14.73
C PRO A 164 17.08 7.08 -14.78
N ASP A 165 17.56 6.02 -14.13
CA ASP A 165 16.90 4.70 -14.13
C ASP A 165 15.87 4.53 -13.00
N SER A 166 15.69 5.54 -12.15
CA SER A 166 14.73 5.46 -11.05
C SER A 166 13.30 5.62 -11.54
N LEU A 167 12.37 4.84 -10.98
CA LEU A 167 10.96 5.17 -11.12
C LEU A 167 10.64 6.49 -10.40
N ILE A 168 9.83 7.35 -11.00
CA ILE A 168 9.31 8.58 -10.38
C ILE A 168 7.79 8.60 -10.54
N LEU A 169 7.10 8.35 -9.43
CA LEU A 169 5.65 8.41 -9.33
C LEU A 169 5.28 9.74 -8.66
N VAL A 170 4.20 10.38 -9.10
CA VAL A 170 3.73 11.65 -8.53
C VAL A 170 2.27 11.54 -8.09
N ASN A 171 1.95 12.06 -6.90
CA ASN A 171 0.57 12.12 -6.40
C ASN A 171 -0.10 13.45 -6.79
N ARG A 172 -1.26 13.40 -7.45
CA ARG A 172 -2.13 14.55 -7.77
C ARG A 172 -1.43 15.76 -8.42
N ALA A 173 -0.32 15.55 -9.13
CA ALA A 173 0.50 16.61 -9.75
C ALA A 173 -0.16 17.27 -10.99
N PHE A 174 -1.47 17.50 -10.97
CA PHE A 174 -2.27 17.96 -12.11
C PHE A 174 -1.77 19.30 -12.67
N ASN A 175 -1.44 20.27 -11.81
CA ASN A 175 -1.04 21.61 -12.24
C ASN A 175 0.33 21.66 -12.95
N ILE A 176 1.19 20.68 -12.69
CA ILE A 176 2.55 20.61 -13.25
C ILE A 176 2.72 19.49 -14.27
N PHE A 177 1.70 18.66 -14.49
CA PHE A 177 1.78 17.45 -15.30
C PHE A 177 2.44 17.67 -16.67
N ASP A 178 1.99 18.67 -17.44
CA ASP A 178 2.54 18.91 -18.78
C ASP A 178 4.03 19.29 -18.77
N ASN A 179 4.52 19.87 -17.67
CA ASN A 179 5.92 20.24 -17.50
C ASN A 179 6.80 19.07 -17.03
N VAL A 180 6.19 18.02 -16.47
CA VAL A 180 6.90 16.88 -15.85
C VAL A 180 6.64 15.54 -16.53
N LYS A 181 5.69 15.43 -17.46
CA LYS A 181 5.28 14.16 -18.08
C LYS A 181 6.44 13.35 -18.69
N SER A 182 7.46 14.00 -19.25
CA SER A 182 8.66 13.33 -19.79
C SER A 182 9.67 12.88 -18.74
N TYR A 183 9.40 13.12 -17.45
CA TYR A 183 10.33 12.86 -16.34
C TYR A 183 9.72 11.93 -15.29
N ILE A 184 8.46 11.53 -15.41
CA ILE A 184 7.73 10.66 -14.48
C ILE A 184 7.36 9.35 -15.16
N ASP A 185 7.18 8.30 -14.37
CA ASP A 185 6.82 6.95 -14.85
C ASP A 185 5.43 6.52 -14.41
N GLY A 186 4.78 7.26 -13.51
CA GLY A 186 3.43 6.95 -13.04
C GLY A 186 2.77 8.14 -12.37
N PHE A 187 1.45 8.17 -12.44
CA PHE A 187 0.62 9.19 -11.83
C PHE A 187 -0.34 8.53 -10.84
N VAL A 188 -0.33 8.99 -9.60
CA VAL A 188 -1.18 8.49 -8.52
C VAL A 188 -2.26 9.53 -8.22
N VAL A 189 -3.46 9.06 -7.89
CA VAL A 189 -4.55 9.89 -7.40
C VAL A 189 -5.20 9.23 -6.20
N GLU A 190 -5.50 10.05 -5.21
CA GLU A 190 -6.21 9.69 -3.98
C GLU A 190 -7.30 10.75 -3.74
N GLU A 191 -8.59 10.42 -3.72
CA GLU A 191 -9.25 9.21 -4.26
C GLU A 191 -9.94 9.47 -5.60
N LEU A 192 -10.54 8.43 -6.19
CA LEU A 192 -11.45 8.54 -7.34
C LEU A 192 -12.92 8.37 -6.95
N PHE A 193 -13.32 7.22 -6.40
CA PHE A 193 -14.72 6.91 -6.10
C PHE A 193 -15.03 6.92 -4.60
N TYR A 194 -14.18 6.29 -3.79
CA TYR A 194 -14.45 5.99 -2.39
C TYR A 194 -13.37 6.51 -1.44
N ASN A 195 -13.83 7.14 -0.36
CA ASN A 195 -13.03 7.53 0.81
C ASN A 195 -13.58 6.90 2.09
N ILE A 196 -12.85 7.11 3.20
CA ILE A 196 -13.30 6.84 4.55
C ILE A 196 -13.06 8.09 5.40
N ASP A 197 -14.09 8.53 6.12
CA ASP A 197 -14.00 9.62 7.09
C ASP A 197 -13.14 9.26 8.32
N SER A 198 -13.03 10.18 9.28
CA SER A 198 -12.27 9.94 10.52
C SER A 198 -12.93 8.93 11.47
N GLU A 199 -14.22 8.64 11.29
CA GLU A 199 -15.02 7.71 12.09
C GLU A 199 -15.03 6.29 11.50
N GLY A 200 -14.59 6.13 10.25
CA GLY A 200 -14.57 4.86 9.55
C GLY A 200 -15.77 4.63 8.62
N ASN A 201 -16.59 5.65 8.38
CA ASN A 201 -17.71 5.59 7.45
C ASN A 201 -17.23 5.79 6.03
N ILE A 202 -17.88 5.10 5.08
CA ILE A 202 -17.55 5.19 3.66
C ILE A 202 -18.19 6.46 3.08
N GLU A 203 -17.39 7.26 2.40
CA GLU A 203 -17.82 8.43 1.65
C GLU A 203 -17.65 8.15 0.16
N GLU A 204 -18.62 8.60 -0.65
CA GLU A 204 -18.58 8.46 -2.11
C GLU A 204 -18.43 9.84 -2.74
N ASN A 205 -17.50 9.98 -3.67
CA ASN A 205 -17.37 11.21 -4.46
C ASN A 205 -18.61 11.42 -5.33
N SER A 206 -19.00 12.68 -5.52
CA SER A 206 -20.11 13.01 -6.39
C SER A 206 -19.82 12.62 -7.84
N LYS A 207 -20.88 12.37 -8.63
CA LYS A 207 -20.72 12.03 -10.05
C LYS A 207 -19.94 13.09 -10.83
N ASP A 208 -20.11 14.35 -10.49
CA ASP A 208 -19.44 15.46 -11.18
C ASP A 208 -17.94 15.49 -10.86
N GLU A 209 -17.56 15.28 -9.59
CA GLU A 209 -16.16 15.15 -9.18
C GLU A 209 -15.49 13.94 -9.82
N VAL A 210 -16.17 12.79 -9.81
CA VAL A 210 -15.69 11.56 -10.47
C VAL A 210 -15.46 11.81 -11.96
N ASN A 211 -16.44 12.38 -12.66
CA ASN A 211 -16.32 12.66 -14.10
C ASN A 211 -15.19 13.65 -14.39
N TYR A 212 -15.05 14.68 -13.57
CA TYR A 212 -13.95 15.64 -13.67
C TYR A 212 -12.59 14.98 -13.52
N LEU A 213 -12.42 14.12 -12.51
CA LEU A 213 -11.18 13.37 -12.29
C LEU A 213 -10.91 12.40 -13.43
N ILE A 214 -11.91 11.61 -13.87
CA ILE A 214 -11.76 10.67 -14.99
C ILE A 214 -11.26 11.39 -16.25
N ASN A 215 -11.78 12.59 -16.55
CA ASN A 215 -11.35 13.36 -17.71
C ASN A 215 -9.86 13.75 -17.62
N LYS A 216 -9.41 14.23 -16.45
CA LYS A 216 -7.99 14.56 -16.21
C LYS A 216 -7.08 13.33 -16.27
N LEU A 217 -7.48 12.26 -15.60
CA LEU A 217 -6.72 11.00 -15.56
C LEU A 217 -6.64 10.35 -16.94
N SER A 218 -7.71 10.44 -17.73
CA SER A 218 -7.71 9.98 -19.12
C SER A 218 -6.74 10.78 -19.99
N TYR A 219 -6.63 12.10 -19.79
CA TYR A 219 -5.62 12.91 -20.46
C TYR A 219 -4.20 12.46 -20.10
N ILE A 220 -3.92 12.22 -18.83
CA ILE A 220 -2.63 11.71 -18.35
C ILE A 220 -2.29 10.36 -18.99
N LYS A 221 -3.25 9.43 -18.96
CA LYS A 221 -3.12 8.11 -19.58
C LYS A 221 -2.86 8.18 -21.09
N ARG A 222 -3.57 9.04 -21.82
CA ARG A 222 -3.35 9.24 -23.27
C ARG A 222 -1.95 9.78 -23.60
N ASN A 223 -1.28 10.44 -22.64
CA ASN A 223 0.12 10.86 -22.79
C ASN A 223 1.12 9.73 -22.45
N GLY A 224 0.66 8.48 -22.31
CA GLY A 224 1.52 7.31 -22.09
C GLY A 224 1.98 7.13 -20.64
N ILE A 225 1.33 7.76 -19.67
CA ILE A 225 1.65 7.64 -18.25
C ILE A 225 0.61 6.73 -17.57
N PRO A 226 1.02 5.64 -16.89
CA PRO A 226 0.09 4.78 -16.18
C PRO A 226 -0.51 5.54 -15.00
N VAL A 227 -1.82 5.39 -14.82
CA VAL A 227 -2.56 6.01 -13.73
C VAL A 227 -2.89 4.95 -12.69
N ILE A 228 -2.48 5.21 -11.46
CA ILE A 228 -2.78 4.42 -10.27
C ILE A 228 -3.85 5.17 -9.48
N VAL A 229 -4.93 4.48 -9.13
CA VAL A 229 -6.02 5.01 -8.31
C VAL A 229 -5.97 4.32 -6.96
N ILE A 230 -5.87 5.10 -5.89
CA ILE A 230 -5.99 4.62 -4.53
C ILE A 230 -7.33 5.06 -3.97
N ASP A 231 -8.16 4.09 -3.64
CA ASP A 231 -9.44 4.30 -2.99
C ASP A 231 -9.45 3.64 -1.62
N TYR A 232 -10.24 4.20 -0.70
CA TYR A 232 -10.27 3.77 0.67
C TYR A 232 -11.60 3.09 0.97
N ILE A 233 -11.56 1.78 1.21
CA ILE A 233 -12.74 0.99 1.57
C ILE A 233 -12.40 0.07 2.76
N PRO A 234 -13.24 0.04 3.81
CA PRO A 234 -13.04 -0.87 4.93
C PRO A 234 -13.00 -2.33 4.49
N SER A 235 -12.06 -3.10 5.05
CA SER A 235 -11.80 -4.50 4.64
C SER A 235 -12.98 -5.47 4.75
N TYR A 236 -14.04 -5.09 5.48
CA TYR A 236 -15.25 -5.89 5.63
C TYR A 236 -16.24 -5.75 4.48
N ARG A 237 -16.13 -4.68 3.67
CA ARG A 237 -16.95 -4.43 2.48
C ARG A 237 -16.31 -5.03 1.22
N ILE A 238 -16.08 -6.34 1.26
CA ILE A 238 -15.42 -7.04 0.15
C ILE A 238 -16.20 -6.93 -1.16
N ASP A 239 -17.52 -6.88 -1.09
CA ASP A 239 -18.44 -6.61 -2.20
C ASP A 239 -18.12 -5.28 -2.91
N LEU A 240 -17.91 -4.22 -2.12
CA LEU A 240 -17.62 -2.89 -2.63
C LEU A 240 -16.20 -2.80 -3.19
N ILE A 241 -15.24 -3.40 -2.50
CA ILE A 241 -13.85 -3.51 -2.97
C ILE A 241 -13.82 -4.19 -4.35
N TRP A 242 -14.59 -5.27 -4.54
CA TRP A 242 -14.69 -5.94 -5.84
C TRP A 242 -15.26 -5.05 -6.94
N LYS A 243 -16.37 -4.38 -6.63
CA LYS A 243 -17.03 -3.47 -7.56
C LYS A 243 -16.06 -2.37 -7.98
N ASP A 244 -15.33 -1.80 -7.04
CA ASP A 244 -14.42 -0.69 -7.27
C ASP A 244 -13.17 -1.09 -8.08
N LEU A 245 -12.53 -2.21 -7.72
CA LEU A 245 -11.46 -2.82 -8.51
C LEU A 245 -11.85 -2.99 -9.98
N ILE A 246 -13.07 -3.46 -10.25
CA ILE A 246 -13.58 -3.67 -11.61
C ILE A 246 -13.82 -2.31 -12.30
N ASN A 247 -14.42 -1.35 -11.61
CA ASN A 247 -14.74 -0.04 -12.18
C ASN A 247 -13.48 0.73 -12.57
N ILE A 248 -12.50 0.81 -11.68
CA ILE A 248 -11.21 1.47 -11.96
C ILE A 248 -10.50 0.80 -13.14
N ARG A 249 -10.52 -0.54 -13.22
CA ARG A 249 -9.88 -1.27 -14.32
C ARG A 249 -10.60 -1.11 -15.66
N LYS A 250 -11.93 -0.95 -15.66
CA LYS A 250 -12.69 -0.65 -16.89
C LYS A 250 -12.31 0.70 -17.49
N LEU A 251 -11.89 1.67 -16.66
CA LEU A 251 -11.30 2.93 -17.11
C LEU A 251 -9.85 2.75 -17.61
N GLY A 252 -9.29 1.56 -17.42
CA GLY A 252 -7.90 1.19 -17.70
C GLY A 252 -6.91 1.94 -16.83
N PHE A 253 -7.28 2.19 -15.58
CA PHE A 253 -6.39 2.60 -14.51
C PHE A 253 -6.01 1.38 -13.65
N ILE A 254 -4.94 1.51 -12.87
CA ILE A 254 -4.45 0.47 -11.97
C ILE A 254 -5.03 0.72 -10.56
N PRO A 255 -5.95 -0.12 -10.07
CA PRO A 255 -6.52 0.07 -8.76
C PRO A 255 -5.60 -0.38 -7.63
N TYR A 256 -5.72 0.30 -6.50
CA TYR A 256 -5.26 -0.17 -5.21
C TYR A 256 -6.24 0.27 -4.11
N ILE A 257 -6.95 -0.68 -3.52
CA ILE A 257 -7.95 -0.39 -2.48
C ILE A 257 -7.40 -0.84 -1.13
N SER A 258 -7.34 0.06 -0.15
CA SER A 258 -6.83 -0.25 1.19
C SER A 258 -7.52 0.57 2.29
N ASN A 259 -6.98 0.55 3.50
CA ASN A 259 -7.38 1.45 4.57
C ASN A 259 -6.65 2.80 4.46
N ARG A 260 -7.24 3.86 5.03
CA ARG A 260 -6.69 5.24 4.99
C ARG A 260 -5.23 5.37 5.41
N ASN A 261 -4.78 4.54 6.36
CA ASN A 261 -3.41 4.59 6.89
C ASN A 261 -2.41 3.76 6.07
N LEU A 262 -2.86 3.08 5.01
CA LEU A 262 -2.04 2.20 4.17
C LEU A 262 -1.21 1.21 4.98
N CYS A 263 -1.74 0.73 6.10
CA CYS A 263 -1.00 -0.07 7.08
C CYS A 263 -1.39 -1.57 7.04
N VAL A 264 -2.27 -1.93 6.12
CA VAL A 264 -2.62 -3.29 5.75
C VAL A 264 -2.31 -3.50 4.28
N ILE A 265 -2.06 -4.75 3.90
CA ILE A 265 -1.97 -5.10 2.49
C ILE A 265 -3.36 -4.86 1.88
N GLY A 266 -3.42 -4.06 0.83
CA GLY A 266 -4.66 -3.76 0.11
C GLY A 266 -4.95 -4.78 -0.99
N TYR A 267 -5.91 -4.42 -1.83
CA TYR A 267 -6.29 -5.17 -3.01
C TYR A 267 -5.87 -4.41 -4.26
N SER A 268 -5.14 -5.09 -5.14
CA SER A 268 -4.84 -4.60 -6.48
C SER A 268 -5.25 -5.66 -7.51
N CYS A 269 -4.82 -5.46 -8.74
CA CYS A 269 -4.88 -6.43 -9.80
C CYS A 269 -4.20 -7.75 -9.43
N GLY A 270 -4.90 -8.88 -9.57
CA GLY A 270 -4.36 -10.18 -9.18
C GLY A 270 -4.83 -10.54 -7.77
N ILE A 271 -5.87 -11.35 -7.72
CA ILE A 271 -6.59 -11.67 -6.49
C ILE A 271 -5.94 -12.89 -5.86
N GLU A 272 -5.48 -12.77 -4.63
CA GLU A 272 -5.17 -13.94 -3.82
C GLU A 272 -6.48 -14.50 -3.27
N ILE A 273 -6.72 -15.79 -3.52
CA ILE A 273 -7.78 -16.51 -2.82
C ILE A 273 -7.27 -16.76 -1.40
N PRO A 274 -7.84 -16.14 -0.35
CA PRO A 274 -7.34 -16.30 1.01
C PRO A 274 -7.52 -17.76 1.45
N ARG A 275 -6.40 -18.42 1.76
CA ARG A 275 -6.38 -19.84 2.21
C ARG A 275 -5.82 -20.02 3.61
N LYS A 276 -5.33 -18.96 4.27
CA LYS A 276 -4.75 -19.07 5.61
C LYS A 276 -5.84 -19.21 6.67
N VAL A 277 -5.60 -20.08 7.65
CA VAL A 277 -6.48 -20.26 8.81
C VAL A 277 -5.65 -20.16 10.07
N ILE A 278 -6.03 -19.25 10.97
CA ILE A 278 -5.30 -19.03 12.23
C ILE A 278 -5.76 -20.08 13.24
N LEU A 279 -4.86 -20.92 13.74
CA LEU A 279 -5.14 -21.88 14.81
C LEU A 279 -4.56 -21.36 16.12
N ILE A 280 -5.41 -21.00 17.07
CA ILE A 280 -5.00 -20.45 18.36
C ILE A 280 -5.04 -21.54 19.44
N TYR A 281 -3.95 -21.66 20.20
CA TYR A 281 -3.90 -22.53 21.38
C TYR A 281 -3.28 -21.82 22.59
N ASP A 282 -3.52 -22.39 23.76
CA ASP A 282 -3.04 -21.87 25.04
C ASP A 282 -2.05 -22.84 25.70
N SER A 283 -0.76 -22.49 25.69
CA SER A 283 0.28 -23.31 26.28
C SER A 283 0.28 -23.39 27.81
N THR A 284 -0.64 -22.71 28.50
CA THR A 284 -0.81 -22.91 29.95
C THR A 284 -1.44 -24.26 30.29
N PHE A 285 -2.11 -24.92 29.35
CA PHE A 285 -2.63 -26.27 29.56
C PHE A 285 -1.52 -27.32 29.41
N THR A 286 -1.48 -28.31 30.31
CA THR A 286 -0.46 -29.37 30.35
C THR A 286 -0.31 -30.08 29.00
N PHE A 287 -1.42 -30.42 28.35
CA PHE A 287 -1.43 -31.09 27.04
C PHE A 287 -1.23 -30.15 25.84
N SER A 288 -0.84 -28.89 26.07
CA SER A 288 -0.54 -27.89 25.03
C SER A 288 0.76 -27.13 25.29
N LYS A 289 1.61 -27.62 26.22
CA LYS A 289 2.85 -26.92 26.63
C LYS A 289 3.85 -26.69 25.48
N ILE A 290 3.82 -27.57 24.48
CA ILE A 290 4.56 -27.45 23.22
C ILE A 290 3.61 -27.57 22.04
N ARG A 291 3.94 -26.93 20.91
CA ARG A 291 3.07 -26.84 19.73
C ARG A 291 2.63 -28.21 19.22
N GLN A 292 3.57 -29.17 19.17
CA GLN A 292 3.40 -30.52 18.60
C GLN A 292 2.38 -31.40 19.35
N VAL A 293 2.12 -31.11 20.62
CA VAL A 293 1.14 -31.87 21.42
C VAL A 293 -0.20 -31.14 21.58
N SER A 294 -0.28 -29.87 21.16
CA SER A 294 -1.51 -29.09 21.23
C SER A 294 -2.62 -29.70 20.35
N ALA A 295 -3.88 -29.46 20.72
CA ALA A 295 -5.02 -29.83 19.88
C ALA A 295 -4.99 -29.14 18.51
N ALA A 296 -4.46 -27.91 18.46
CA ALA A 296 -4.27 -27.17 17.21
C ALA A 296 -3.40 -27.93 16.21
N ASN A 297 -2.29 -28.54 16.66
CA ASN A 297 -1.44 -29.35 15.79
C ASN A 297 -2.01 -30.76 15.57
N ARG A 298 -2.31 -31.50 16.65
CA ARG A 298 -2.66 -32.93 16.55
C ARG A 298 -4.01 -33.21 15.91
N LEU A 299 -5.00 -32.33 16.11
CA LEU A 299 -6.39 -32.59 15.73
C LEU A 299 -6.87 -31.71 14.58
N LEU A 300 -6.31 -30.49 14.43
CA LEU A 300 -6.86 -29.50 13.50
C LEU A 300 -5.95 -29.22 12.30
N GLN A 301 -4.63 -29.25 12.46
CA GLN A 301 -3.71 -28.90 11.38
C GLN A 301 -3.94 -29.77 10.13
N LEU A 302 -3.88 -31.09 10.29
CA LEU A 302 -4.00 -32.02 9.17
C LEU A 302 -5.38 -31.94 8.46
N PRO A 303 -6.53 -31.91 9.16
CA PRO A 303 -7.81 -31.68 8.49
C PRO A 303 -7.90 -30.35 7.74
N VAL A 304 -7.34 -29.27 8.29
CA VAL A 304 -7.34 -27.95 7.64
C VAL A 304 -6.47 -27.97 6.38
N GLU A 305 -5.29 -28.61 6.43
CA GLU A 305 -4.44 -28.83 5.26
C GLU A 305 -5.11 -29.71 4.20
N TYR A 306 -5.78 -30.79 4.60
CA TYR A 306 -6.51 -31.68 3.70
C TYR A 306 -7.62 -30.95 2.92
N LEU A 307 -8.26 -29.95 3.54
CA LEU A 307 -9.25 -29.09 2.89
C LEU A 307 -8.63 -28.02 1.96
N GLY A 308 -7.30 -28.00 1.80
CA GLY A 308 -6.58 -27.07 0.93
C GLY A 308 -6.28 -25.71 1.57
N PHE A 309 -6.45 -25.58 2.89
CA PHE A 309 -6.09 -24.38 3.63
C PHE A 309 -4.64 -24.45 4.17
N LYS A 310 -4.09 -23.29 4.52
CA LYS A 310 -2.76 -23.12 5.10
C LYS A 310 -2.91 -22.75 6.59
N PRO A 311 -2.83 -23.71 7.52
CA PRO A 311 -2.94 -23.41 8.94
C PRO A 311 -1.70 -22.67 9.44
N GLU A 312 -1.92 -21.62 10.23
CA GLU A 312 -0.87 -20.93 10.98
C GLU A 312 -1.17 -21.03 12.47
N ILE A 313 -0.31 -21.73 13.19
CA ILE A 313 -0.53 -22.07 14.61
C ILE A 313 0.14 -21.04 15.51
N TYR A 314 -0.63 -20.43 16.41
CA TYR A 314 -0.17 -19.41 17.34
C TYR A 314 -0.42 -19.81 18.80
N ASP A 315 0.64 -19.78 19.60
CA ASP A 315 0.56 -19.81 21.05
C ASP A 315 0.25 -18.41 21.58
N ILE A 316 -0.94 -18.23 22.17
CA ILE A 316 -1.35 -16.93 22.71
C ILE A 316 -0.41 -16.38 23.79
N ASN A 317 0.35 -17.23 24.48
CA ASN A 317 1.23 -16.79 25.57
C ASN A 317 2.62 -16.38 25.08
N ARG A 318 3.01 -16.77 23.87
CA ARG A 318 4.38 -16.60 23.37
C ARG A 318 4.45 -15.78 22.10
N GLU A 319 3.39 -15.75 21.32
CA GLU A 319 3.38 -15.19 19.98
C GLU A 319 2.38 -14.03 19.89
N LYS A 320 2.76 -13.00 19.12
CA LYS A 320 1.83 -11.92 18.76
C LYS A 320 0.95 -12.39 17.62
N LEU A 321 -0.36 -12.29 17.79
CA LEU A 321 -1.31 -12.67 16.75
C LEU A 321 -1.18 -11.75 15.52
N PRO A 322 -1.36 -12.30 14.30
CA PRO A 322 -1.30 -11.52 13.08
C PRO A 322 -2.52 -10.60 12.98
N PRO A 323 -2.47 -9.54 12.17
CA PRO A 323 -3.64 -8.72 11.92
C PRO A 323 -4.73 -9.52 11.17
N PRO A 324 -5.98 -9.55 11.67
CA PRO A 324 -6.99 -10.48 11.17
C PRO A 324 -7.73 -9.88 9.97
N TYR A 325 -7.08 -9.84 8.81
CA TYR A 325 -7.64 -9.29 7.57
C TYR A 325 -7.62 -10.32 6.44
N LYS A 326 -8.66 -10.31 5.60
CA LYS A 326 -8.71 -11.18 4.40
C LYS A 326 -7.60 -10.86 3.40
N SER A 327 -7.20 -9.60 3.30
CA SER A 327 -6.14 -9.15 2.41
C SER A 327 -4.74 -9.66 2.80
N GLU A 328 -4.58 -10.10 4.06
CA GLU A 328 -3.38 -10.79 4.54
C GLU A 328 -3.39 -12.30 4.20
N GLY A 329 -4.45 -12.78 3.54
CA GLY A 329 -4.64 -14.17 3.13
C GLY A 329 -5.49 -15.00 4.08
N TYR A 330 -5.99 -14.42 5.19
CA TYR A 330 -6.75 -15.16 6.21
C TYR A 330 -8.24 -15.29 5.87
N LEU A 331 -8.76 -16.52 5.93
CA LEU A 331 -10.18 -16.80 5.75
C LEU A 331 -10.92 -16.97 7.09
N GLY A 332 -10.22 -17.49 8.10
CA GLY A 332 -10.84 -17.80 9.38
C GLY A 332 -9.87 -18.03 10.52
N VAL A 333 -10.45 -18.19 11.70
CA VAL A 333 -9.78 -18.43 12.96
C VAL A 333 -10.43 -19.64 13.63
N ILE A 334 -9.63 -20.59 14.07
CA ILE A 334 -10.05 -21.68 14.96
C ILE A 334 -9.40 -21.45 16.32
N VAL A 335 -10.24 -21.25 17.33
CA VAL A 335 -9.80 -21.08 18.72
C VAL A 335 -10.00 -22.42 19.43
N THR A 336 -8.90 -23.04 19.87
CA THR A 336 -8.96 -24.29 20.65
C THR A 336 -9.24 -24.03 22.13
N GLN A 337 -8.80 -24.93 23.01
CA GLN A 337 -8.94 -24.74 24.44
C GLN A 337 -8.04 -23.59 24.90
N VAL A 338 -8.67 -22.52 25.39
CA VAL A 338 -8.03 -21.30 25.91
C VAL A 338 -8.60 -20.99 27.29
N SER A 339 -7.73 -20.64 28.25
CA SER A 339 -8.16 -20.30 29.60
C SER A 339 -9.03 -19.04 29.60
N LYS A 340 -9.94 -18.90 30.57
CA LYS A 340 -10.84 -17.72 30.67
C LYS A 340 -10.05 -16.40 30.65
N LYS A 341 -8.90 -16.36 31.35
CA LYS A 341 -7.99 -15.21 31.39
C LYS A 341 -7.44 -14.87 30.00
N ASN A 342 -6.98 -15.86 29.25
CA ASN A 342 -6.42 -15.65 27.93
C ASN A 342 -7.50 -15.36 26.87
N LEU A 343 -8.71 -15.93 27.02
CA LEU A 343 -9.84 -15.59 26.17
C LEU A 343 -10.19 -14.10 26.28
N LEU A 344 -10.19 -13.54 27.50
CA LEU A 344 -10.40 -12.10 27.70
C LEU A 344 -9.34 -11.23 27.01
N LYS A 345 -8.10 -11.72 26.88
CA LYS A 345 -7.06 -11.03 26.10
C LYS A 345 -7.31 -11.10 24.59
N LEU A 346 -7.94 -12.17 24.12
CA LEU A 346 -8.32 -12.34 22.72
C LEU A 346 -9.55 -11.50 22.32
N ASP A 347 -10.36 -11.06 23.28
CA ASP A 347 -11.69 -10.51 23.00
C ASP A 347 -11.66 -9.39 21.94
N SER A 348 -10.79 -8.40 22.11
CA SER A 348 -10.68 -7.28 21.17
C SER A 348 -10.21 -7.75 19.78
N TRP A 349 -9.28 -8.70 19.73
CA TRP A 349 -8.73 -9.23 18.49
C TRP A 349 -9.76 -10.09 17.75
N LEU A 350 -10.50 -10.96 18.44
CA LEU A 350 -11.56 -11.79 17.85
C LEU A 350 -12.74 -10.94 17.37
N ILE A 351 -13.14 -9.91 18.12
CA ILE A 351 -14.15 -8.94 17.66
C ILE A 351 -13.68 -8.26 16.39
N LYS A 352 -12.40 -7.85 16.33
CA LYS A 352 -11.81 -7.25 15.13
C LYS A 352 -11.80 -8.24 13.95
N ALA A 353 -11.41 -9.49 14.17
CA ALA A 353 -11.42 -10.53 13.15
C ALA A 353 -12.83 -10.75 12.57
N LYS A 354 -13.84 -10.86 13.44
CA LYS A 354 -15.25 -10.97 13.06
C LYS A 354 -15.71 -9.75 12.26
N LYS A 355 -15.41 -8.54 12.74
CA LYS A 355 -15.73 -7.29 12.03
C LYS A 355 -15.11 -7.24 10.64
N ASN A 356 -13.89 -7.74 10.48
CA ASN A 356 -13.20 -7.85 9.18
C ASN A 356 -13.69 -9.02 8.30
N GLY A 357 -14.76 -9.71 8.71
CA GLY A 357 -15.41 -10.77 7.93
C GLY A 357 -14.71 -12.13 7.98
N LEU A 358 -13.78 -12.36 8.91
CA LEU A 358 -13.19 -13.70 9.14
C LEU A 358 -14.21 -14.58 9.87
N LYS A 359 -14.28 -15.85 9.47
CA LYS A 359 -15.10 -16.84 10.17
C LYS A 359 -14.37 -17.32 11.43
N ILE A 360 -15.07 -17.35 12.55
CA ILE A 360 -14.49 -17.79 13.83
C ILE A 360 -15.18 -19.08 14.25
N PHE A 361 -14.38 -20.12 14.50
CA PHE A 361 -14.84 -21.40 14.99
C PHE A 361 -14.17 -21.69 16.33
N PHE A 362 -14.94 -22.15 17.32
CA PHE A 362 -14.38 -22.55 18.61
C PHE A 362 -14.44 -24.07 18.74
N PHE A 363 -13.32 -24.66 19.13
CA PHE A 363 -13.13 -26.10 19.25
C PHE A 363 -12.85 -26.45 20.72
N ASN A 364 -13.68 -27.33 21.30
CA ASN A 364 -13.63 -27.77 22.71
C ASN A 364 -13.78 -26.64 23.75
N ASN A 365 -14.29 -25.47 23.36
CA ASN A 365 -14.59 -24.38 24.27
C ASN A 365 -15.70 -23.51 23.65
N LEU A 366 -16.75 -23.16 24.40
CA LEU A 366 -17.78 -22.24 23.91
C LEU A 366 -17.61 -20.88 24.61
N PRO A 367 -17.49 -19.77 23.88
CA PRO A 367 -17.39 -18.47 24.52
C PRO A 367 -18.76 -18.08 25.12
N LEU A 368 -18.82 -17.92 26.44
CA LEU A 368 -20.07 -17.58 27.15
C LEU A 368 -20.53 -16.11 26.95
N LYS A 369 -19.86 -15.31 26.11
CA LYS A 369 -20.24 -13.92 25.84
C LYS A 369 -21.14 -13.81 24.60
N LYS A 370 -22.32 -13.19 24.75
CA LYS A 370 -23.31 -12.92 23.69
C LYS A 370 -22.72 -12.31 22.40
N ASN A 371 -21.67 -11.49 22.49
CA ASN A 371 -21.07 -10.82 21.33
C ASN A 371 -20.46 -11.79 20.30
N TYR A 372 -20.04 -12.98 20.73
CA TYR A 372 -19.55 -14.03 19.83
C TYR A 372 -20.68 -14.78 19.13
N LEU A 373 -21.81 -14.95 19.84
CA LEU A 373 -22.94 -15.77 19.42
C LEU A 373 -23.94 -15.04 18.52
N LYS A 374 -23.89 -13.70 18.45
CA LYS A 374 -24.70 -12.95 17.49
C LYS A 374 -24.25 -13.23 16.05
N SER A 375 -25.21 -13.54 15.19
CA SER A 375 -25.07 -13.52 13.72
C SER A 375 -24.33 -12.26 13.25
N LEU A 376 -23.50 -12.37 12.21
CA LEU A 376 -23.07 -11.21 11.43
C LEU A 376 -24.25 -10.93 10.50
N ASP A 377 -25.14 -10.04 10.93
CA ASP A 377 -26.24 -9.54 10.09
C ASP A 377 -25.70 -8.70 8.93
#